data_AF-A0A961R6M5-F1
#
_entry.id   AF-A0A961R6M5-F1
#
_cell.length_a   1.000
_cell.length_b   1.000
_cell.length_c   1.000
_cell.angle_alpha   90.00
_cell.angle_beta   90.00
_cell.angle_gamma   90.00
#
_symmetry.space_group_name_H-M   'P 1'
#
loop_
_entity.id
_entity.type
_entity.pdbx_description
1 polymer ?
#
loop_
_entity_poly.entity_id
_entity_poly.type
_entity_poly.pdbx_seq_one_letter_code
_entity_poly.pdbx_strand_id
1 'polypeptide(L)'
;CAFPWRGRHVRLESWRATHDHANHLAKAIIGAEEAYDAVPWFWSDQYDMTLQIAGLNAGFDNTVVRPGSHQGGQSVWYFAGETFLAVDAINDPRAYMFGKKILEMGRTVTPRQALVALSTEACKRVYEKDGGPVLGLSTEAAMAFCSRIRDESDESGPGLLPGGM
;
A
#
# COMPACT_ATOMS: atom_id res chain seq x y z
N CYS A 1 15.86 14.60 -4.22
CA CYS A 1 14.66 14.77 -5.05
C CYS A 1 13.46 15.03 -4.15
N ALA A 2 12.71 16.10 -4.41
CA ALA A 2 11.47 16.40 -3.71
C ALA A 2 10.33 16.38 -4.72
N PHE A 3 9.16 15.86 -4.34
CA PHE A 3 7.98 15.77 -5.22
C PHE A 3 6.73 16.24 -4.48
N PRO A 4 5.68 16.68 -5.19
CA PRO A 4 4.41 17.05 -4.58
C PRO A 4 3.67 15.81 -4.08
N TRP A 5 3.30 15.81 -2.81
CA TRP A 5 2.45 14.80 -2.20
C TRP A 5 1.39 15.48 -1.34
N ARG A 6 0.11 15.35 -1.72
CA ARG A 6 -1.04 15.90 -0.97
C ARG A 6 -0.86 17.36 -0.52
N GLY A 7 -0.46 18.22 -1.45
CA GLY A 7 -0.33 19.66 -1.21
C GLY A 7 0.96 20.10 -0.49
N ARG A 8 1.90 19.19 -0.24
CA ARG A 8 3.22 19.51 0.33
C ARG A 8 4.34 18.91 -0.52
N HIS A 9 5.51 19.55 -0.51
CA HIS A 9 6.71 18.92 -1.04
C HIS A 9 7.29 17.95 -0.01
N VAL A 10 7.62 16.75 -0.45
CA VAL A 10 8.23 15.71 0.38
C VAL A 10 9.53 15.20 -0.25
N ARG A 11 10.48 14.83 0.60
CA ARG A 11 11.74 14.19 0.21
C ARG A 11 11.77 12.82 0.86
N LEU A 12 11.80 11.76 0.04
CA LEU A 12 11.88 10.39 0.53
C LEU A 12 13.33 9.92 0.58
N GLU A 13 13.69 9.27 1.68
CA GLU A 13 15.00 8.66 1.91
C GLU A 13 14.88 7.14 1.90
N SER A 14 14.36 6.59 0.81
CA SER A 14 14.29 5.14 0.63
C SER A 14 14.98 4.70 -0.65
N TRP A 15 15.48 3.46 -0.62
CA TRP A 15 16.05 2.82 -1.81
C TRP A 15 15.05 2.85 -2.96
N ARG A 16 13.78 2.50 -2.67
CA ARG A 16 12.74 2.46 -3.69
C ARG A 16 12.42 3.83 -4.27
N ALA A 17 12.33 4.88 -3.44
CA ALA A 17 12.13 6.23 -3.95
C ALA A 17 13.26 6.66 -4.89
N THR A 18 14.49 6.22 -4.64
CA THR A 18 15.62 6.49 -5.54
C THR A 18 15.46 5.75 -6.87
N HIS A 19 15.10 4.47 -6.82
CA HIS A 19 14.83 3.65 -8.01
C HIS A 19 13.69 4.23 -8.87
N ASP A 20 12.56 4.59 -8.25
CA ASP A 20 11.39 5.13 -8.95
C ASP A 20 11.69 6.50 -9.60
N HIS A 21 12.43 7.39 -8.90
CA HIS A 21 12.88 8.64 -9.50
C HIS A 21 13.86 8.43 -10.67
N ALA A 22 14.74 7.44 -10.59
CA ALA A 22 15.66 7.13 -11.70
C ALA A 22 14.89 6.68 -12.96
N ASN A 23 13.88 5.81 -12.78
CA ASN A 23 13.01 5.38 -13.87
C ASN A 23 12.20 6.54 -14.47
N HIS A 24 11.63 7.40 -13.62
CA HIS A 24 10.91 8.58 -14.07
C HIS A 24 11.81 9.56 -14.85
N LEU A 25 13.05 9.80 -14.39
CA LEU A 25 14.02 10.60 -15.13
C LEU A 25 14.37 9.99 -16.49
N ALA A 26 14.58 8.67 -16.55
CA ALA A 26 14.88 7.98 -17.80
C ALA A 26 13.74 8.14 -18.82
N LYS A 27 12.47 8.03 -18.37
CA LYS A 27 11.29 8.30 -19.19
C LYS A 27 11.27 9.72 -19.75
N ALA A 28 11.58 10.72 -18.92
CA ALA A 28 11.66 12.11 -19.36
C ALA A 28 12.72 12.32 -20.45
N ILE A 29 13.92 11.73 -20.29
CA ILE A 29 15.02 11.84 -21.26
C ILE A 29 14.64 11.29 -22.64
N ILE A 30 13.87 10.19 -22.69
CA ILE A 30 13.45 9.58 -23.96
C ILE A 30 12.16 10.18 -24.54
N GLY A 31 11.63 11.25 -23.94
CA GLY A 31 10.38 11.90 -24.39
C GLY A 31 9.10 11.16 -24.02
N ALA A 32 9.15 10.25 -23.05
CA ALA A 32 8.00 9.51 -22.52
C ALA A 32 7.62 10.01 -21.11
N GLU A 33 7.76 11.32 -20.86
CA GLU A 33 7.49 11.93 -19.56
C GLU A 33 6.03 11.73 -19.13
N GLU A 34 5.85 11.36 -17.86
CA GLU A 34 4.56 11.19 -17.19
C GLU A 34 4.64 11.86 -15.82
N ALA A 35 3.51 12.22 -15.20
CA ALA A 35 3.55 12.79 -13.86
C ALA A 35 4.14 11.78 -12.84
N TYR A 36 5.02 12.23 -11.95
CA TYR A 36 5.48 11.40 -10.84
C TYR A 36 4.41 11.36 -9.74
N ASP A 37 3.64 10.27 -9.70
CA ASP A 37 2.51 10.06 -8.78
C ASP A 37 2.64 8.78 -7.93
N ALA A 38 3.84 8.20 -7.89
CA ALA A 38 4.12 6.96 -7.15
C ALA A 38 3.73 7.10 -5.67
N VAL A 39 2.96 6.13 -5.17
CA VAL A 39 2.63 6.05 -3.74
C VAL A 39 3.91 5.76 -2.94
N PRO A 40 4.26 6.60 -1.95
CA PRO A 40 5.39 6.36 -1.07
C PRO A 40 5.21 5.02 -0.36
N TRP A 41 6.24 4.20 -0.37
CA TRP A 41 6.25 2.98 0.41
C TRP A 41 7.66 2.61 0.84
N PHE A 42 7.74 1.80 1.89
CA PHE A 42 8.98 1.37 2.51
C PHE A 42 8.80 -0.01 3.13
N TRP A 43 9.91 -0.69 3.38
CA TRP A 43 9.91 -1.88 4.22
C TRP A 43 11.17 -1.91 5.08
N SER A 44 11.09 -2.60 6.21
CA SER A 44 12.22 -2.92 7.06
C SER A 44 12.05 -4.34 7.58
N ASP A 45 13.15 -5.08 7.59
CA ASP A 45 13.23 -6.36 8.28
C ASP A 45 14.03 -6.17 9.56
N GLN A 46 13.45 -6.59 10.69
CA GLN A 46 14.08 -6.58 12.00
C GLN A 46 13.82 -7.93 12.66
N TYR A 47 14.85 -8.78 12.71
CA TYR A 47 14.72 -10.16 13.17
C TYR A 47 13.64 -10.94 12.38
N ASP A 48 12.66 -11.50 13.08
CA ASP A 48 11.50 -12.24 12.56
C ASP A 48 10.30 -11.32 12.23
N MET A 49 10.52 -10.00 12.20
CA MET A 49 9.49 -9.01 11.89
C MET A 49 9.79 -8.30 10.58
N THR A 50 8.86 -8.43 9.64
CA THR A 50 8.82 -7.62 8.42
C THR A 50 7.79 -6.50 8.59
N LEU A 51 8.26 -5.26 8.58
CA LEU A 51 7.45 -4.05 8.55
C LEU A 51 7.33 -3.56 7.10
N GLN A 52 6.11 -3.35 6.64
CA GLN A 52 5.80 -2.74 5.34
C GLN A 52 4.92 -1.52 5.54
N ILE A 53 5.28 -0.41 4.89
CA ILE A 53 4.61 0.89 5.03
C ILE A 53 4.15 1.34 3.65
N ALA A 54 2.90 1.78 3.52
CA ALA A 54 2.39 2.46 2.33
C ALA A 54 1.73 3.78 2.71
N GLY A 55 2.01 4.83 1.92
CA GLY A 55 1.58 6.20 2.19
C GLY A 55 2.50 6.93 3.17
N LEU A 56 2.09 8.15 3.54
CA LEU A 56 2.75 8.95 4.56
C LEU A 56 1.72 9.32 5.62
N ASN A 57 1.99 8.98 6.88
CA ASN A 57 1.05 9.16 7.99
C ASN A 57 1.01 10.60 8.53
N ALA A 58 1.91 11.49 8.12
CA ALA A 58 1.97 12.85 8.65
C ALA A 58 0.62 13.60 8.50
N GLY A 59 0.14 14.17 9.60
CA GLY A 59 -1.15 14.88 9.66
C GLY A 59 -2.35 13.99 10.02
N PHE A 60 -2.12 12.75 10.45
CA PHE A 60 -3.20 11.91 10.97
C PHE A 60 -3.79 12.49 12.28
N ASP A 61 -5.09 12.26 12.48
CA ASP A 61 -5.82 12.56 13.72
C ASP A 61 -6.48 11.30 14.33
N ASN A 62 -6.50 10.19 13.58
CA ASN A 62 -7.12 8.95 14.00
C ASN A 62 -6.34 7.73 13.48
N THR A 63 -6.39 6.64 14.24
CA THR A 63 -5.80 5.35 13.86
C THR A 63 -6.74 4.19 14.10
N VAL A 64 -6.60 3.16 13.26
CA VAL A 64 -7.26 1.86 13.43
C VAL A 64 -6.20 0.78 13.50
N VAL A 65 -6.12 0.11 14.66
CA VAL A 65 -5.19 -1.02 14.89
C VAL A 65 -5.92 -2.32 14.66
N ARG A 66 -5.27 -3.27 13.98
CA ARG A 66 -5.88 -4.54 13.58
C ARG A 66 -4.94 -5.71 13.82
N PRO A 67 -5.43 -6.84 14.34
CA PRO A 67 -4.66 -8.07 14.31
C PRO A 67 -4.46 -8.49 12.84
N GLY A 68 -3.24 -8.91 12.53
CA GLY A 68 -2.91 -9.43 11.21
C GLY A 68 -3.47 -10.83 10.97
N SER A 69 -3.37 -11.31 9.73
CA SER A 69 -3.90 -12.63 9.37
C SER A 69 -3.11 -13.81 9.94
N HIS A 70 -1.91 -13.57 10.45
CA HIS A 70 -1.02 -14.57 11.03
C HIS A 70 -0.67 -14.21 12.47
N GLN A 71 -0.22 -15.20 13.25
CA GLN A 71 0.23 -14.98 14.62
C GLN A 71 1.41 -13.99 14.64
N GLY A 72 1.33 -12.98 15.52
CA GLY A 72 2.33 -11.90 15.57
C GLY A 72 2.14 -10.82 14.51
N GLY A 73 1.17 -10.97 13.60
CA GLY A 73 0.82 -9.94 12.63
C GLY A 73 -0.01 -8.82 13.25
N GLN A 74 0.21 -7.58 12.81
CA GLN A 74 -0.57 -6.41 13.18
C GLN A 74 -0.49 -5.35 12.08
N SER A 75 -1.55 -4.56 11.91
CA SER A 75 -1.48 -3.35 11.09
C SER A 75 -2.10 -2.14 11.78
N VAL A 76 -1.55 -0.96 11.47
CA VAL A 76 -2.00 0.35 11.93
C VAL A 76 -2.37 1.19 10.72
N TRP A 77 -3.61 1.66 10.67
CA TRP A 77 -4.18 2.41 9.57
C TRP A 77 -4.38 3.86 10.03
N TYR A 78 -3.84 4.82 9.29
CA TYR A 78 -3.82 6.24 9.66
C TYR A 78 -4.81 7.06 8.83
N PHE A 79 -5.54 7.95 9.50
CA PHE A 79 -6.58 8.78 8.89
C PHE A 79 -6.47 10.25 9.32
N ALA A 80 -6.90 11.16 8.44
CA ALA A 80 -7.28 12.52 8.78
C ALA A 80 -8.80 12.67 8.53
N GLY A 81 -9.59 12.66 9.59
CA GLY A 81 -11.04 12.46 9.52
C GLY A 81 -11.39 11.16 8.82
N GLU A 82 -12.07 11.24 7.68
CA GLU A 82 -12.47 10.09 6.86
C GLU A 82 -11.47 9.78 5.72
N THR A 83 -10.36 10.52 5.65
CA THR A 83 -9.36 10.36 4.59
C THR A 83 -8.27 9.38 5.02
N PHE A 84 -8.12 8.28 4.28
CA PHE A 84 -7.04 7.33 4.48
C PHE A 84 -5.69 7.91 4.03
N LEU A 85 -4.71 7.87 4.94
CA LEU A 85 -3.38 8.45 4.71
C LEU A 85 -2.31 7.39 4.43
N ALA A 86 -2.26 6.35 5.27
CA ALA A 86 -1.19 5.38 5.27
C ALA A 86 -1.56 4.10 6.03
N VAL A 87 -0.84 3.02 5.76
CA VAL A 87 -0.85 1.80 6.57
C VAL A 87 0.59 1.40 6.93
N ASP A 88 0.80 1.05 8.19
CA ASP A 88 1.98 0.31 8.66
C ASP A 88 1.54 -1.12 8.96
N ALA A 89 2.21 -2.11 8.39
CA ALA A 89 1.87 -3.52 8.54
C ALA A 89 3.09 -4.32 8.99
N ILE A 90 2.99 -4.97 10.14
CA ILE A 90 4.01 -5.82 10.73
C ILE A 90 3.53 -7.26 10.56
N ASN A 91 4.29 -8.08 9.82
CA ASN A 91 3.93 -9.48 9.52
C ASN A 91 2.48 -9.63 8.98
N ASP A 92 1.99 -8.60 8.28
CA ASP A 92 0.62 -8.52 7.75
C ASP A 92 0.63 -8.00 6.30
N PRO A 93 1.23 -8.76 5.36
CA PRO A 93 1.37 -8.32 3.96
C PRO A 93 0.03 -8.07 3.27
N ARG A 94 -1.05 -8.72 3.74
CA ARG A 94 -2.40 -8.49 3.22
C ARG A 94 -2.89 -7.08 3.49
N ALA A 95 -2.68 -6.57 4.72
CA ALA A 95 -3.04 -5.21 5.06
C ALA A 95 -2.22 -4.19 4.26
N TYR A 96 -0.91 -4.43 4.11
CA TYR A 96 -0.04 -3.59 3.28
C TYR A 96 -0.53 -3.52 1.84
N MET A 97 -0.73 -4.66 1.17
CA MET A 97 -1.15 -4.70 -0.23
C MET A 97 -2.51 -4.05 -0.44
N PHE A 98 -3.46 -4.30 0.46
CA PHE A 98 -4.78 -3.67 0.40
C PHE A 98 -4.69 -2.15 0.57
N GLY A 99 -3.96 -1.66 1.58
CA GLY A 99 -3.80 -0.24 1.83
C GLY A 99 -3.05 0.48 0.71
N LYS A 100 -1.94 -0.09 0.23
CA LYS A 100 -1.20 0.43 -0.93
C LYS A 100 -2.11 0.56 -2.15
N LYS A 101 -2.93 -0.44 -2.43
CA LYS A 101 -3.82 -0.40 -3.59
C LYS A 101 -4.90 0.67 -3.49
N ILE A 102 -5.48 0.86 -2.30
CA ILE A 102 -6.44 1.95 -2.06
C ILE A 102 -5.79 3.31 -2.35
N LEU A 103 -4.55 3.51 -1.88
CA LEU A 103 -3.79 4.74 -2.09
C LEU A 103 -3.47 4.97 -3.57
N GLU A 104 -3.03 3.93 -4.29
CA GLU A 104 -2.73 4.01 -5.74
C GLU A 104 -3.97 4.37 -6.56
N MET A 105 -5.15 3.92 -6.14
CA MET A 105 -6.41 4.25 -6.80
C MET A 105 -6.92 5.66 -6.46
N GLY A 106 -6.26 6.40 -5.57
CA GLY A 106 -6.75 7.68 -5.07
C GLY A 106 -8.09 7.57 -4.32
N ARG A 107 -8.44 6.37 -3.83
CA ARG A 107 -9.66 6.13 -3.07
C ARG A 107 -9.39 6.25 -1.57
N THR A 108 -10.47 6.33 -0.80
CA THR A 108 -10.40 6.30 0.66
C THR A 108 -11.23 5.14 1.21
N VAL A 109 -10.80 4.63 2.35
CA VAL A 109 -11.65 3.85 3.25
C VAL A 109 -11.83 4.66 4.52
N THR A 110 -13.04 4.65 5.08
CA THR A 110 -13.31 5.28 6.37
C THR A 110 -12.67 4.47 7.51
N PRO A 111 -12.36 5.06 8.68
CA PRO A 111 -11.92 4.31 9.85
C PRO A 111 -12.87 3.15 10.20
N ARG A 112 -14.19 3.39 10.09
CA ARG A 112 -15.22 2.38 10.32
C ARG A 112 -15.13 1.22 9.32
N GLN A 113 -14.90 1.50 8.04
CA GLN A 113 -14.70 0.45 7.03
C GLN A 113 -13.40 -0.30 7.28
N ALA A 114 -12.32 0.39 7.65
CA ALA A 114 -11.03 -0.24 7.94
C ALA A 114 -11.13 -1.25 9.10
N LEU A 115 -11.98 -1.03 10.10
CA LEU A 115 -12.24 -2.02 11.17
C LEU A 115 -12.79 -3.36 10.66
N VAL A 116 -13.53 -3.36 9.55
CA VAL A 116 -14.25 -4.55 9.05
C VAL A 116 -13.67 -5.14 7.75
N ALA A 117 -12.74 -4.44 7.08
CA ALA A 117 -12.45 -4.62 5.65
C ALA A 117 -11.35 -5.64 5.22
N LEU A 118 -11.02 -6.70 5.98
CA LEU A 118 -10.04 -7.72 5.49
C LEU A 118 -10.61 -9.11 5.21
N SER A 119 -11.94 -9.29 5.26
CA SER A 119 -12.54 -10.45 4.60
C SER A 119 -12.63 -10.20 3.09
N THR A 120 -12.54 -11.26 2.28
CA THR A 120 -12.74 -11.19 0.82
C THR A 120 -14.04 -10.45 0.47
N GLU A 121 -15.12 -10.71 1.23
CA GLU A 121 -16.42 -10.05 1.13
C GLU A 121 -16.42 -8.55 1.48
N ALA A 122 -15.52 -8.10 2.34
CA ALA A 122 -15.41 -6.70 2.70
C ALA A 122 -14.51 -5.94 1.69
N CYS A 123 -13.50 -6.61 1.14
CA CYS A 123 -12.75 -6.14 -0.03
C CYS A 123 -13.72 -5.92 -1.22
N LYS A 124 -14.55 -6.92 -1.56
CA LYS A 124 -15.62 -6.81 -2.59
C LYS A 124 -16.50 -5.58 -2.39
N ARG A 125 -16.96 -5.33 -1.16
CA ARG A 125 -17.84 -4.18 -0.87
C ARG A 125 -17.15 -2.83 -1.02
N VAL A 126 -15.86 -2.72 -0.73
CA VAL A 126 -15.07 -1.51 -1.03
C VAL A 126 -14.97 -1.29 -2.55
N TYR A 127 -14.95 -2.36 -3.35
CA TYR A 127 -14.98 -2.29 -4.81
C TYR A 127 -16.38 -2.05 -5.41
N GLU A 128 -17.47 -2.50 -4.76
CA GLU A 128 -18.82 -2.54 -5.37
C GLU A 128 -19.76 -1.37 -4.99
N LYS A 129 -19.61 -0.73 -3.83
CA LYS A 129 -20.73 0.04 -3.24
C LYS A 129 -20.97 1.46 -3.80
N ASP A 130 -20.11 1.99 -4.67
CA ASP A 130 -20.27 3.33 -5.26
C ASP A 130 -20.33 3.31 -6.80
N GLY A 131 -21.21 2.48 -7.37
CA GLY A 131 -21.72 2.70 -8.74
C GLY A 131 -21.00 2.00 -9.90
N GLY A 132 -20.58 0.74 -9.73
CA GLY A 132 -20.20 -0.14 -10.86
C GLY A 132 -18.78 -0.71 -10.78
N PRO A 133 -18.41 -1.64 -11.69
CA PRO A 133 -17.09 -2.24 -11.72
C PRO A 133 -16.04 -1.16 -12.03
N VAL A 134 -15.16 -0.91 -11.06
CA VAL A 134 -14.19 0.21 -11.06
C VAL A 134 -13.10 0.07 -12.14
N LEU A 135 -13.02 -1.08 -12.78
CA LEU A 135 -12.23 -1.32 -13.97
C LEU A 135 -13.17 -2.01 -14.96
N GLY A 136 -12.90 -1.97 -16.26
CA GLY A 136 -13.48 -2.97 -17.17
C GLY A 136 -13.06 -4.43 -16.86
N LEU A 137 -12.62 -4.71 -15.62
CA LEU A 137 -12.31 -6.00 -15.07
C LEU A 137 -13.56 -6.60 -14.43
N SER A 138 -13.83 -7.86 -14.76
CA SER A 138 -14.92 -8.64 -14.20
C SER A 138 -14.75 -8.84 -12.69
N THR A 139 -15.86 -9.13 -12.00
CA THR A 139 -15.88 -9.58 -10.59
C THR A 139 -14.87 -10.71 -10.32
N GLU A 140 -14.60 -11.53 -11.33
CA GLU A 140 -13.62 -12.62 -11.30
C GLU A 140 -12.16 -12.12 -11.19
N ALA A 141 -11.80 -11.01 -11.83
CA ALA A 141 -10.45 -10.43 -11.74
C ALA A 141 -10.19 -9.75 -10.38
N ALA A 142 -11.21 -9.11 -9.79
CA ALA A 142 -11.14 -8.60 -8.42
C ALA A 142 -11.00 -9.74 -7.39
N MET A 143 -11.68 -10.85 -7.64
CA MET A 143 -11.54 -12.08 -6.85
C MET A 143 -10.17 -12.72 -7.01
N ALA A 144 -9.65 -12.78 -8.24
CA ALA A 144 -8.32 -13.30 -8.54
C ALA A 144 -7.20 -12.44 -7.92
N PHE A 145 -7.42 -11.13 -7.76
CA PHE A 145 -6.52 -10.23 -7.02
C PHE A 145 -6.56 -10.55 -5.52
N CYS A 146 -7.75 -10.63 -4.92
CA CYS A 146 -7.90 -10.98 -3.50
C CYS A 146 -7.28 -12.35 -3.16
N SER A 147 -7.33 -13.30 -4.09
CA SER A 147 -6.67 -14.61 -3.93
C SER A 147 -5.16 -14.55 -4.17
N ARG A 148 -4.66 -13.66 -5.05
CA ARG A 148 -3.22 -13.46 -5.37
C ARG A 148 -2.44 -12.61 -4.37
N ILE A 149 -3.11 -11.90 -3.46
CA ILE A 149 -2.44 -11.26 -2.30
C ILE A 149 -1.64 -12.28 -1.47
N ARG A 150 -1.85 -13.59 -1.65
CA ARG A 150 -1.02 -14.66 -1.06
C ARG A 150 0.36 -14.85 -1.71
N ASP A 151 0.55 -14.51 -2.99
CA ASP A 151 1.78 -14.83 -3.75
C ASP A 151 2.71 -13.62 -3.94
N GLU A 152 2.19 -12.39 -4.04
CA GLU A 152 3.02 -11.17 -4.25
C GLU A 152 3.73 -10.65 -2.97
N SER A 153 3.45 -11.25 -1.81
CA SER A 153 4.16 -10.93 -0.56
C SER A 153 5.64 -11.33 -0.59
N ASP A 154 6.02 -12.27 -1.45
CA ASP A 154 7.40 -12.74 -1.60
C ASP A 154 8.26 -11.82 -2.50
N GLU A 155 7.66 -11.04 -3.40
CA GLU A 155 8.40 -10.11 -4.27
C GLU A 155 8.52 -8.68 -3.70
N SER A 156 7.87 -8.41 -2.56
CA SER A 156 7.78 -7.06 -1.96
C SER A 156 8.75 -6.82 -0.80
N GLY A 157 9.58 -7.81 -0.46
CA GLY A 157 10.80 -7.67 0.35
C GLY A 157 12.00 -8.25 -0.41
N PRO A 158 13.26 -7.90 -0.09
CA PRO A 158 14.41 -8.57 -0.66
C PRO A 158 14.28 -10.05 -0.29
N GLY A 159 14.15 -10.92 -1.29
CA GLY A 159 14.18 -12.36 -1.08
C GLY A 159 15.33 -12.69 -0.14
N LEU A 160 15.02 -13.39 0.96
CA LEU A 160 15.99 -13.88 1.92
C LEU A 160 17.19 -14.44 1.14
N LEU A 161 18.33 -13.75 1.22
CA LEU A 161 19.57 -14.33 0.74
C LEU A 161 19.72 -15.66 1.49
N PRO A 162 19.90 -16.80 0.80
CA PRO A 162 20.08 -18.07 1.49
C PRO A 162 21.26 -17.91 2.43
N GLY A 163 21.01 -18.12 3.72
CA GLY A 163 22.03 -18.05 4.76
C GLY A 163 23.18 -18.97 4.37
N GLY A 164 24.28 -18.36 3.93
CA GLY A 164 25.53 -19.06 3.72
C GLY A 164 26.05 -19.55 5.06
N MET A 165 26.24 -20.87 5.15
CA MET A 165 27.06 -21.52 6.16
C MET A 165 28.48 -20.94 6.19
#